data_AF-A0A9W9B064-F1
#
_entry.id   AF-A0A9W9B064-F1
#
_cell.length_a   1.000
_cell.length_b   1.000
_cell.length_c   1.000
_cell.angle_alpha   90.00
_cell.angle_beta   90.00
_cell.angle_gamma   90.00
#
_symmetry.space_group_name_H-M   'P 1'
#
loop_
_entity.id
_entity.type
_entity.pdbx_description
1 polymer ?
#
loop_
_entity_poly.entity_id
_entity_poly.type
_entity_poly.pdbx_seq_one_letter_code
_entity_poly.pdbx_strand_id
1 'polypeptide(L)'
;VVSLFIIPLRVHATKSWIAGVPLEIAKVLDWLEDIVNLHTEIRDMLQSFQTPECPLAGVSEAEDRGGARVAYALRSFVPRLEIYQPYLVKLSNVSEMLRRLVKDRESDFGEFVRIQEKT
;
A
#
# COMPACT_ATOMS: atom_id res chain seq x y z
N VAL A 1 -6.27 6.93 1.08
CA VAL A 1 -5.10 7.18 0.21
C VAL A 1 -5.30 6.57 -1.17
N VAL A 2 -5.46 5.24 -1.31
CA VAL A 2 -5.69 4.60 -2.62
C VAL A 2 -6.91 5.19 -3.34
N SER A 3 -8.06 5.27 -2.67
CA SER A 3 -9.31 5.80 -3.23
C SER A 3 -9.28 7.30 -3.57
N LEU A 4 -8.47 8.08 -2.87
CA LEU A 4 -8.42 9.55 -2.99
C LEU A 4 -7.34 10.03 -3.97
N PHE A 5 -6.21 9.32 -4.03
CA PHE A 5 -5.03 9.78 -4.78
C PHE A 5 -4.61 8.82 -5.89
N ILE A 6 -4.75 7.50 -5.72
CA ILE A 6 -4.30 6.53 -6.73
C ILE A 6 -5.38 6.34 -7.79
N ILE A 7 -6.58 5.93 -7.38
CA ILE A 7 -7.68 5.64 -8.31
C ILE A 7 -8.03 6.84 -9.21
N PRO A 8 -8.15 8.08 -8.68
CA PRO A 8 -8.48 9.23 -9.53
C PRO A 8 -7.38 9.64 -10.53
N LEU A 9 -6.13 9.24 -10.30
CA LEU A 9 -4.98 9.54 -11.17
C LEU A 9 -4.66 8.41 -12.16
N ARG A 10 -5.41 7.31 -12.12
CA ARG A 10 -5.28 6.21 -13.09
C ARG A 10 -6.16 6.46 -14.30
N VAL A 11 -5.66 6.09 -15.47
CA VAL A 11 -6.50 5.94 -16.65
C VAL A 11 -7.49 4.80 -16.38
N HIS A 12 -8.78 5.06 -16.60
CA HIS A 12 -9.88 4.17 -16.24
C HIS A 12 -9.63 2.71 -16.66
N ALA A 13 -9.81 1.79 -15.70
CA ALA A 13 -9.61 0.35 -15.87
C ALA A 13 -8.19 -0.07 -16.33
N THR A 14 -7.17 0.77 -16.09
CA THR A 14 -5.77 0.43 -16.39
C THR A 14 -4.86 0.69 -15.19
N LYS A 15 -3.62 0.19 -15.27
CA LYS A 15 -2.52 0.56 -14.37
C LYS A 15 -1.72 1.78 -14.88
N SER A 16 -2.18 2.47 -15.92
CA SER A 16 -1.47 3.63 -16.44
C SER A 16 -1.85 4.90 -15.68
N TRP A 17 -0.86 5.76 -15.44
CA TRP A 17 -1.08 7.09 -14.88
C TRP A 17 -1.61 8.04 -15.96
N ILE A 18 -2.48 8.98 -15.58
CA ILE A 18 -2.88 10.08 -16.48
C ILE A 18 -1.68 10.97 -16.81
N ALA A 19 -1.76 11.69 -17.94
CA ALA A 19 -0.76 12.70 -18.27
C ALA A 19 -0.70 13.79 -17.19
N GLY A 20 0.52 14.24 -16.88
CA GLY A 20 0.76 15.28 -15.85
C GLY A 20 1.16 14.74 -14.47
N VAL A 21 1.04 13.44 -14.20
CA VAL A 21 1.58 12.85 -12.97
C VAL A 21 3.11 12.73 -13.09
N PRO A 22 3.90 13.33 -12.18
CA PRO A 22 5.35 13.19 -12.20
C PRO A 22 5.78 11.74 -11.99
N LEU A 23 6.73 11.27 -12.81
CA LEU A 23 7.18 9.86 -12.82
C LEU A 23 7.61 9.35 -11.44
N GLU A 24 8.33 10.16 -10.67
CA GLU A 24 8.80 9.73 -9.34
C GLU A 24 7.65 9.63 -8.32
N ILE A 25 6.58 10.42 -8.46
CA ILE A 25 5.37 10.27 -7.64
C ILE A 25 4.60 9.03 -8.05
N ALA A 26 4.40 8.83 -9.36
CA ALA A 26 3.78 7.65 -9.92
C ALA A 26 4.40 6.36 -9.35
N LYS A 27 5.73 6.23 -9.39
CA LYS A 27 6.43 5.07 -8.82
C LYS A 27 6.20 4.88 -7.32
N VAL A 28 6.22 5.95 -6.52
CA VAL A 28 5.96 5.86 -5.07
C VAL A 28 4.53 5.40 -4.79
N LEU A 29 3.57 5.87 -5.58
CA LEU A 29 2.19 5.42 -5.46
C LEU A 29 1.99 3.99 -5.95
N ASP A 30 2.71 3.55 -6.98
CA ASP A 30 2.73 2.14 -7.43
C ASP A 30 3.23 1.23 -6.30
N TRP A 31 4.37 1.54 -5.66
CA TRP A 31 4.85 0.77 -4.52
C TRP A 31 3.91 0.83 -3.31
N LEU A 32 3.25 1.95 -3.07
CA LEU A 32 2.25 2.05 -2.00
C LEU A 32 1.05 1.13 -2.26
N GLU A 33 0.58 1.06 -3.51
CA GLU A 33 -0.48 0.12 -3.90
C GLU A 33 -0.05 -1.33 -3.69
N ASP A 34 1.18 -1.69 -4.09
CA ASP A 34 1.74 -3.02 -3.83
C ASP A 34 1.85 -3.34 -2.33
N ILE A 35 2.24 -2.35 -1.51
CA ILE A 35 2.28 -2.46 -0.05
C ILE A 35 0.88 -2.70 0.54
N VAL A 36 -0.13 -1.97 0.07
CA VAL A 36 -1.52 -2.15 0.51
C VAL A 36 -2.06 -3.52 0.11
N ASN A 37 -1.71 -3.99 -1.09
CA ASN A 37 -2.07 -5.33 -1.55
C ASN A 37 -1.40 -6.42 -0.69
N LEU A 38 -0.11 -6.28 -0.39
CA LEU A 38 0.60 -7.20 0.51
C LEU A 38 -0.06 -7.27 1.90
N HIS A 39 -0.43 -6.12 2.46
CA HIS A 39 -1.13 -6.06 3.75
C HIS A 39 -2.53 -6.63 3.71
N THR A 40 -3.22 -6.51 2.57
CA THR A 40 -4.52 -7.15 2.35
C THR A 40 -4.37 -8.66 2.39
N GLU A 41 -3.37 -9.22 1.70
CA GLU A 41 -3.09 -10.66 1.76
C GLU A 41 -2.70 -11.14 3.16
N ILE A 42 -1.88 -10.38 3.89
CA ILE A 42 -1.54 -10.69 5.28
C ILE A 42 -2.80 -10.70 6.15
N ARG A 43 -3.66 -9.69 6.03
CA ARG A 43 -4.93 -9.61 6.76
C ARG A 43 -5.80 -10.82 6.46
N ASP A 44 -6.00 -11.15 5.19
CA ASP A 44 -6.89 -12.24 4.77
C ASP A 44 -6.35 -13.59 5.27
N MET A 45 -5.04 -13.79 5.24
CA MET A 45 -4.36 -14.94 5.84
C MET A 45 -4.60 -15.00 7.36
N LEU A 46 -4.44 -13.89 8.09
CA LEU A 46 -4.68 -13.84 9.53
C LEU A 46 -6.15 -14.09 9.88
N GLN A 47 -7.09 -13.58 9.08
CA GLN A 47 -8.52 -13.84 9.23
C GLN A 47 -8.88 -15.30 8.99
N SER A 48 -8.16 -16.00 8.10
CA SER A 48 -8.39 -17.43 7.84
C SER A 48 -8.08 -18.32 9.05
N PHE A 49 -7.29 -17.84 10.02
CA PHE A 49 -7.10 -18.55 11.29
C PHE A 49 -8.25 -18.36 12.28
N GLN A 50 -9.14 -17.41 12.03
CA GLN A 50 -10.28 -17.09 12.89
C GLN A 50 -11.59 -17.73 12.38
N THR A 51 -11.59 -18.30 11.17
CA THR A 51 -12.78 -18.93 10.57
C THR A 51 -12.83 -20.43 10.87
N PRO A 52 -13.96 -20.95 11.41
CA PRO A 52 -14.07 -22.34 11.88
C PRO A 52 -13.93 -23.40 10.78
N GLU A 53 -14.04 -23.01 9.50
CA GLU A 53 -13.92 -23.92 8.33
C GLU A 53 -12.47 -24.13 7.86
N CYS A 54 -11.50 -23.38 8.40
CA CYS A 54 -10.11 -23.58 8.03
C CYS A 54 -9.57 -24.88 8.67
N PRO A 55 -8.84 -25.76 7.94
CA PRO A 55 -8.25 -26.98 8.50
C PRO A 55 -7.33 -26.74 9.71
N LEU A 56 -6.96 -25.49 9.95
CA LEU A 56 -6.11 -25.01 11.04
C LEU A 56 -6.91 -24.37 12.19
N ALA A 57 -8.23 -24.18 12.06
CA ALA A 57 -9.09 -23.44 12.98
C ALA A 57 -9.69 -24.27 14.14
N GLY A 58 -9.28 -25.53 14.29
CA GLY A 58 -9.86 -26.45 15.29
C GLY A 58 -8.96 -26.81 16.47
N VAL A 59 -7.74 -26.29 16.54
CA VAL A 59 -6.77 -26.64 17.58
C VAL A 59 -6.71 -25.47 18.55
N SER A 60 -7.27 -25.73 19.73
CA SER A 60 -7.45 -24.81 20.85
C SER A 60 -6.27 -23.85 21.04
N GLU A 61 -6.53 -22.61 21.46
CA GLU A 61 -5.51 -21.67 21.95
C GLU A 61 -4.58 -22.32 23.01
N ALA A 62 -5.02 -23.40 23.67
CA ALA A 62 -4.23 -24.19 24.59
C ALA A 62 -3.12 -25.05 23.92
N GLU A 63 -3.24 -25.37 22.63
CA GLU A 63 -2.29 -26.17 21.85
C GLU A 63 -1.31 -25.31 21.03
N ASP A 64 -1.70 -24.11 20.58
CA ASP A 64 -0.77 -23.13 20.00
C ASP A 64 -0.06 -22.33 21.10
N ARG A 65 0.67 -23.04 21.95
CA ARG A 65 1.43 -22.48 23.07
C ARG A 65 2.58 -21.62 22.52
N GLY A 66 2.28 -20.34 22.21
CA GLY A 66 3.27 -19.31 21.86
C GLY A 66 3.08 -18.59 20.52
N GLY A 67 1.96 -18.73 19.81
CA GLY A 67 1.72 -18.02 18.54
C GLY A 67 2.60 -18.50 17.37
N ALA A 68 3.11 -19.73 17.45
CA ALA A 68 4.07 -20.29 16.50
C ALA A 68 3.49 -20.39 15.08
N ARG A 69 2.17 -20.59 14.97
CA ARG A 69 1.46 -20.68 13.68
C ARG A 69 1.41 -19.36 12.93
N VAL A 70 1.03 -18.29 13.64
CA VAL A 70 1.01 -16.94 13.08
C VAL A 70 2.43 -16.53 12.68
N ALA A 71 3.42 -16.80 13.53
CA ALA A 71 4.82 -16.55 13.22
C ALA A 71 5.30 -17.31 11.97
N TYR A 72 4.92 -18.58 11.83
CA TYR A 72 5.25 -19.40 10.65
C TYR A 72 4.59 -18.88 9.38
N ALA A 73 3.32 -18.47 9.45
CA ALA A 73 2.61 -17.90 8.32
C ALA A 73 3.21 -16.55 7.90
N LEU A 74 3.48 -15.66 8.85
CA LEU A 74 4.14 -14.37 8.60
C LEU A 74 5.55 -14.53 8.01
N ARG A 75 6.27 -15.60 8.35
CA ARG A 75 7.60 -15.89 7.78
C ARG A 75 7.58 -15.95 6.25
N SER A 76 6.49 -16.43 5.65
CA SER A 76 6.34 -16.49 4.19
C SER A 76 6.25 -15.11 3.51
N PHE A 77 5.85 -14.08 4.28
CA PHE A 77 5.74 -12.70 3.78
C PHE A 77 7.04 -11.92 3.94
N VAL A 78 7.97 -12.35 4.80
CA VAL A 78 9.23 -11.63 5.07
C VAL A 78 10.02 -11.28 3.81
N PRO A 79 10.26 -12.21 2.85
CA PRO A 79 10.97 -11.86 1.62
C PRO A 79 10.22 -10.81 0.80
N ARG A 80 8.88 -10.86 0.79
CA ARG A 80 8.01 -9.96 0.03
C ARG A 80 7.98 -8.55 0.61
N LEU A 81 8.45 -8.33 1.85
CA LEU A 81 8.62 -7.00 2.43
C LEU A 81 9.73 -6.19 1.71
N GLU A 82 10.50 -6.79 0.83
CA GLU A 82 11.48 -6.07 0.00
C GLU A 82 10.85 -4.95 -0.86
N ILE A 83 9.55 -5.04 -1.17
CA ILE A 83 8.81 -3.98 -1.88
C ILE A 83 8.86 -2.62 -1.16
N TYR A 84 9.10 -2.62 0.16
CA TYR A 84 9.28 -1.38 0.92
C TYR A 84 10.60 -0.67 0.62
N GLN A 85 11.65 -1.39 0.18
CA GLN A 85 12.97 -0.81 0.00
C GLN A 85 12.95 0.39 -0.96
N PRO A 86 12.47 0.27 -2.22
CA PRO A 86 12.44 1.42 -3.12
C PRO A 86 11.49 2.52 -2.64
N TYR A 87 10.36 2.16 -2.02
CA TYR A 87 9.42 3.11 -1.43
C TYR A 87 10.08 3.98 -0.36
N LEU A 88 10.73 3.37 0.62
CA LEU A 88 11.38 4.05 1.75
C LEU A 88 12.53 4.95 1.27
N VAL A 89 13.35 4.47 0.32
CA VAL A 89 14.45 5.24 -0.24
C VAL A 89 13.96 6.50 -0.97
N LYS A 90 12.82 6.41 -1.68
CA LYS A 90 12.31 7.50 -2.50
C LYS A 90 11.40 8.47 -1.76
N LEU A 91 10.82 8.05 -0.63
CA LEU A 91 9.77 8.78 0.06
C LEU A 91 10.17 10.21 0.44
N SER A 92 11.38 10.41 0.97
CA SER A 92 11.85 11.75 1.39
C SER A 92 11.91 12.72 0.21
N ASN A 93 12.58 12.32 -0.87
CA ASN A 93 12.77 13.14 -2.06
C ASN A 93 11.43 13.44 -2.75
N VAL A 94 10.55 12.43 -2.84
CA VAL A 94 9.23 12.61 -3.44
C VAL A 94 8.34 13.50 -2.58
N SER A 95 8.44 13.42 -1.25
CA SER A 95 7.71 14.31 -0.34
C SER A 95 8.16 15.77 -0.50
N GLU A 96 9.45 16.03 -0.70
CA GLU A 96 9.93 17.37 -1.02
C GLU A 96 9.42 17.88 -2.37
N MET A 97 9.45 17.03 -3.40
CA MET A 97 8.91 17.37 -4.71
C MET A 97 7.42 17.67 -4.64
N LEU A 98 6.65 16.84 -3.95
CA LEU A 98 5.21 17.04 -3.70
C LEU A 98 4.95 18.39 -3.02
N ARG A 99 5.71 18.73 -1.97
CA ARG A 99 5.59 20.03 -1.30
C ARG A 99 5.86 21.21 -2.23
N ARG A 100 6.77 21.07 -3.20
CA ARG A 100 7.04 22.12 -4.21
C ARG A 100 5.88 22.25 -5.18
N LEU A 101 5.38 21.13 -5.71
CA LEU A 101 4.24 21.09 -6.65
C LEU A 101 2.97 21.64 -6.02
N VAL A 102 2.67 21.30 -4.76
CA VAL A 102 1.50 21.81 -4.02
C VAL A 102 1.60 23.32 -3.74
N LYS A 103 2.81 23.89 -3.65
CA LYS A 103 2.99 25.34 -3.49
C LYS A 103 2.94 26.09 -4.82
N ASP A 104 3.27 25.42 -5.91
CA ASP A 104 3.20 25.97 -7.25
C ASP A 104 1.74 26.08 -7.71
N ARG A 105 1.30 27.31 -8.00
CA ARG A 105 -0.07 27.59 -8.45
C ARG A 105 -0.30 27.18 -9.89
N GLU A 106 0.77 27.10 -10.68
CA GLU A 106 0.71 26.71 -12.09
C GLU A 106 0.85 25.18 -12.27
N SER A 107 1.03 24.44 -11.17
CA SER A 107 1.11 22.97 -11.21
C SER A 107 -0.28 22.34 -11.22
N ASP A 108 -0.66 21.73 -12.36
CA ASP A 108 -1.90 20.93 -12.49
C ASP A 108 -1.96 19.80 -11.46
N PHE A 109 -0.86 19.06 -11.32
CA PHE A 109 -0.76 17.99 -10.32
C PHE A 109 -0.86 18.54 -8.89
N GLY A 110 -0.24 19.70 -8.62
CA GLY A 110 -0.36 20.40 -7.34
C GLY A 110 -1.80 20.81 -7.04
N GLU A 111 -2.53 21.30 -8.04
CA GLU A 111 -3.94 21.67 -7.92
C GLU A 111 -4.81 20.47 -7.58
N PHE A 112 -4.61 19.34 -8.27
CA PHE A 112 -5.29 18.09 -7.94
C PHE A 112 -5.12 17.73 -6.46
N VAL A 113 -3.88 17.76 -5.95
CA VAL A 113 -3.60 17.42 -4.54
C VAL A 113 -4.30 18.39 -3.58
N ARG A 114 -4.28 19.70 -3.87
CA ARG A 114 -4.96 20.72 -3.05
C ARG A 114 -6.48 20.52 -3.01
N ILE A 115 -7.08 20.02 -4.08
CA ILE A 115 -8.51 19.70 -4.13
C ILE A 115 -8.81 18.47 -3.26
N GLN A 116 -8.00 17.40 -3.39
CA GLN A 116 -8.18 16.17 -2.62
C GLN A 116 -8.00 16.39 -1.10
N GLU A 117 -7.08 17.25 -0.67
CA GLU A 117 -6.88 17.55 0.77
C GLU A 117 -8.06 18.27 1.43
N LYS A 118 -8.97 18.86 0.64
CA LYS A 118 -10.18 19.55 1.12
C LYS A 118 -11.42 18.67 1.11
N THR A 119 -11.30 17.43 0.62
CA THR A 119 -12.38 16.44 0.52
C THR A 119 -12.38 15.56 1.76
#